data_AF-A0A151UD18-F1
#
_entry.id   AF-A0A151UD18-F1
#
_cell.length_a   1.000
_cell.length_b   1.000
_cell.length_c   1.000
_cell.angle_alpha   90.00
_cell.angle_beta   90.00
_cell.angle_gamma   90.00
#
_symmetry.space_group_name_H-M   'P 1'
#
loop_
_entity.id
_entity.type
_entity.pdbx_description
1 polymer ?
#
loop_
_entity_poly.entity_id
_entity_poly.type
_entity_poly.pdbx_seq_one_letter_code
_entity_poly.pdbx_strand_id
1 'polypeptide(L)'
;FTISVLALAFGFGAFFGSIVLIPQWLQINLGYTATWAGYLTATMGFGSLAMSPIVAKLATKYDQRALASFGLSILGGVTLMRSFWTTDADFFALALPQILQGFAVPFFFIPLSNMALSSVLPHEIASAAGLMNFLRTMAGAIGASIAVTIWDDHTKVARSEMVGSLHTDQTQSVLMQQGMSAEGALGYISSLVDKEALTLSANYIFLILALVFLFAASIIWLCPKPKIGAGGGGHAH
;
A
#
# COMPACT_ATOMS: atom_id res chain seq x y z
N PHE A 1 0.48 -9.20 22.89
CA PHE A 1 0.02 -10.03 21.76
C PHE A 1 -1.07 -9.34 20.94
N THR A 2 -2.29 -9.15 21.48
CA THR A 2 -3.46 -8.63 20.73
C THR A 2 -3.21 -7.32 19.99
N ILE A 3 -2.66 -6.30 20.65
CA ILE A 3 -2.42 -4.98 20.03
C ILE A 3 -1.40 -5.07 18.89
N SER A 4 -0.31 -5.82 19.07
CA SER A 4 0.69 -6.06 18.02
C SER A 4 0.08 -6.75 16.80
N VAL A 5 -0.78 -7.73 17.02
CA VAL A 5 -1.46 -8.48 15.95
C VAL A 5 -2.54 -7.64 15.26
N LEU A 6 -3.24 -6.78 16.00
CA LEU A 6 -4.18 -5.80 15.42
C LEU A 6 -3.45 -4.78 14.54
N ALA A 7 -2.36 -4.19 15.03
CA ALA A 7 -1.52 -3.28 14.24
C ALA A 7 -0.94 -3.97 12.99
N LEU A 8 -0.51 -5.23 13.14
CA LEU A 8 -0.07 -6.06 12.03
C LEU A 8 -1.20 -6.28 11.01
N ALA A 9 -2.41 -6.61 11.47
CA ALA A 9 -3.57 -6.84 10.59
C ALA A 9 -3.95 -5.58 9.80
N PHE A 10 -4.09 -4.42 10.45
CA PHE A 10 -4.35 -3.15 9.76
C PHE A 10 -3.24 -2.79 8.78
N GLY A 11 -1.97 -2.92 9.19
CA GLY A 11 -0.82 -2.68 8.32
C GLY A 11 -0.80 -3.60 7.11
N PHE A 12 -1.10 -4.89 7.29
CA PHE A 12 -1.16 -5.85 6.18
C PHE A 12 -2.35 -5.64 5.26
N GLY A 13 -3.52 -5.30 5.81
CA GLY A 13 -4.69 -4.94 5.01
C GLY A 13 -4.39 -3.74 4.12
N ALA A 14 -3.80 -2.69 4.68
CA ALA A 14 -3.44 -1.52 3.89
C ALA A 14 -2.33 -1.80 2.87
N PHE A 15 -1.33 -2.59 3.26
CA PHE A 15 -0.23 -3.00 2.40
C PHE A 15 -0.71 -3.82 1.20
N PHE A 16 -1.55 -4.84 1.41
CA PHE A 16 -2.10 -5.65 0.32
C PHE A 16 -3.12 -4.90 -0.53
N GLY A 17 -3.91 -4.00 0.08
CA GLY A 17 -4.76 -3.07 -0.66
C GLY A 17 -3.96 -2.23 -1.65
N SER A 18 -2.81 -1.70 -1.23
CA SER A 18 -1.93 -0.92 -2.10
C SER A 18 -1.22 -1.78 -3.14
N ILE A 19 -0.69 -2.95 -2.77
CA ILE A 19 0.17 -3.74 -3.66
C ILE A 19 -0.60 -4.39 -4.81
N VAL A 20 -1.89 -4.67 -4.63
CA VAL A 20 -2.77 -5.20 -5.68
C VAL A 20 -3.25 -4.09 -6.61
N LEU A 21 -3.55 -2.92 -6.06
CA LEU A 21 -4.09 -1.80 -6.82
C LEU A 21 -3.07 -1.21 -7.82
N ILE A 22 -1.79 -1.11 -7.44
CA ILE A 22 -0.73 -0.55 -8.29
C ILE A 22 -0.63 -1.26 -9.65
N PRO A 23 -0.36 -2.57 -9.74
CA PRO A 23 -0.22 -3.25 -11.03
C PRO A 23 -1.54 -3.25 -11.81
N GLN A 24 -2.69 -3.23 -11.15
CA GLN A 24 -3.99 -3.16 -11.81
C GLN A 24 -4.19 -1.79 -12.47
N TRP A 25 -3.87 -0.69 -11.77
CA TRP A 25 -3.90 0.66 -12.33
C TRP A 25 -2.91 0.83 -13.49
N LEU A 26 -1.67 0.33 -13.37
CA LEU A 26 -0.68 0.42 -14.46
C LEU A 26 -1.14 -0.29 -15.73
N GLN A 27 -1.75 -1.47 -15.59
CA GLN A 27 -2.20 -2.25 -16.74
C GLN A 27 -3.44 -1.64 -17.40
N ILE A 28 -4.43 -1.22 -16.60
CA ILE A 28 -5.70 -0.69 -17.13
C ILE A 28 -5.54 0.74 -17.66
N ASN A 29 -4.80 1.59 -16.94
CA ASN A 29 -4.74 3.02 -17.23
C ASN A 29 -3.54 3.41 -18.11
N LEU A 30 -2.33 2.91 -17.79
CA LEU A 30 -1.11 3.23 -18.54
C LEU A 30 -0.81 2.23 -19.67
N GLY A 31 -1.62 1.18 -19.81
CA GLY A 31 -1.44 0.16 -20.85
C GLY A 31 -0.17 -0.68 -20.66
N TYR A 32 0.37 -0.75 -19.44
CA TYR A 32 1.54 -1.58 -19.17
C TYR A 32 1.18 -3.06 -19.38
N THR A 33 2.11 -3.84 -19.93
CA THR A 33 1.95 -5.30 -19.90
C THR A 33 2.10 -5.81 -18.47
N ALA A 34 1.54 -6.98 -18.18
CA ALA A 34 1.71 -7.63 -16.88
C ALA A 34 3.20 -7.76 -16.48
N THR A 35 4.08 -8.00 -17.44
CA THR A 35 5.54 -8.07 -17.22
C THR A 35 6.11 -6.74 -16.74
N TRP A 36 5.77 -5.62 -17.38
CA TRP A 36 6.28 -4.30 -16.99
C TRP A 36 5.73 -3.84 -15.64
N ALA A 37 4.45 -4.09 -15.38
CA ALA A 37 3.87 -3.85 -14.06
C ALA A 37 4.56 -4.71 -12.98
N GLY A 38 4.88 -5.96 -13.31
CA GLY A 38 5.68 -6.86 -12.48
C GLY A 38 7.08 -6.32 -12.18
N TYR A 39 7.81 -5.83 -13.19
CA TYR A 39 9.13 -5.24 -12.97
C TYR A 39 9.09 -4.00 -12.09
N LEU A 40 8.13 -3.10 -12.30
CA LEU A 40 7.96 -1.92 -11.44
C LEU A 40 7.73 -2.36 -9.99
N THR A 41 6.73 -3.22 -9.76
CA THR A 41 6.38 -3.69 -8.41
C THR A 41 7.51 -4.47 -7.73
N ALA A 42 8.30 -5.23 -8.50
CA ALA A 42 9.46 -5.97 -8.01
C ALA A 42 10.59 -5.07 -7.48
N THR A 43 10.66 -3.79 -7.89
CA THR A 43 11.69 -2.86 -7.38
C THR A 43 11.66 -2.69 -5.86
N MET A 44 10.49 -2.90 -5.25
CA MET A 44 10.33 -2.93 -3.79
C MET A 44 11.21 -4.00 -3.13
N GLY A 45 11.41 -5.14 -3.79
CA GLY A 45 12.22 -6.25 -3.29
C GLY A 45 13.65 -5.83 -2.97
N PHE A 46 14.25 -4.99 -3.82
CA PHE A 46 15.62 -4.51 -3.60
C PHE A 46 15.76 -3.70 -2.31
N GLY A 47 14.82 -2.79 -2.05
CA GLY A 47 14.82 -2.00 -0.82
C GLY A 47 14.65 -2.86 0.42
N SER A 48 13.75 -3.86 0.35
CA SER A 48 13.48 -4.77 1.46
C SER A 48 14.68 -5.67 1.76
N LEU A 49 15.31 -6.24 0.73
CA LEU A 49 16.49 -7.10 0.86
C LEU A 49 17.66 -6.32 1.49
N ALA A 50 17.89 -5.08 1.05
CA ALA A 50 18.96 -4.24 1.59
C ALA A 50 18.73 -3.88 3.07
N MET A 51 17.50 -3.53 3.46
CA MET A 51 17.21 -3.07 4.81
C MET A 51 16.93 -4.17 5.82
N SER A 52 16.55 -5.37 5.39
CA SER A 52 16.28 -6.52 6.29
C SER A 52 17.38 -6.78 7.33
N PRO A 53 18.67 -6.93 6.96
CA PRO A 53 19.73 -7.17 7.96
C PRO A 53 19.97 -5.98 8.88
N ILE A 54 19.76 -4.75 8.37
CA ILE A 54 19.93 -3.52 9.15
C ILE A 54 18.83 -3.45 10.22
N VAL A 55 17.57 -3.65 9.83
CA VAL A 55 16.44 -3.62 10.75
C VAL A 55 16.51 -4.76 11.76
N ALA A 56 16.93 -5.96 11.35
CA ALA A 56 17.14 -7.06 12.29
C ALA A 56 18.16 -6.71 13.39
N LYS A 57 19.26 -6.03 13.04
CA LYS A 57 20.24 -5.52 14.02
C LYS A 57 19.71 -4.37 14.87
N LEU A 58 18.89 -3.47 14.31
CA LEU A 58 18.28 -2.38 15.05
C LEU A 58 17.25 -2.89 16.06
N ALA A 59 16.48 -3.92 15.71
CA ALA A 59 15.44 -4.52 16.54
C ALA A 59 15.95 -5.20 17.81
N THR A 60 17.27 -5.48 17.91
CA THR A 60 17.89 -5.97 19.14
C THR A 60 18.36 -4.85 20.07
N LYS A 61 18.50 -3.62 19.56
CA LYS A 61 19.06 -2.47 20.30
C LYS A 61 18.03 -1.39 20.66
N TYR A 62 17.02 -1.19 19.81
CA TYR A 62 16.04 -0.12 19.94
C TYR A 62 14.64 -0.63 20.29
N ASP A 63 13.78 0.27 20.80
CA ASP A 63 12.38 -0.06 21.10
C ASP A 63 11.64 -0.52 19.84
N GLN A 64 11.11 -1.75 19.89
CA GLN A 64 10.40 -2.36 18.77
C GLN A 64 9.15 -1.57 18.36
N ARG A 65 8.50 -0.88 19.30
CA ARG A 65 7.34 -0.02 19.02
C ARG A 65 7.73 1.19 18.19
N ALA A 66 8.86 1.80 18.51
CA ALA A 66 9.38 2.95 17.77
C ALA A 66 9.79 2.54 16.34
N LEU A 67 10.47 1.40 16.19
CA LEU A 67 10.85 0.87 14.87
C LEU A 67 9.61 0.53 14.01
N ALA A 68 8.60 -0.14 14.58
CA ALA A 68 7.37 -0.46 13.87
C ALA A 68 6.57 0.79 13.49
N SER A 69 6.46 1.75 14.40
CA SER A 69 5.78 3.03 14.15
C SER A 69 6.49 3.83 13.05
N PHE A 70 7.82 3.83 13.05
CA PHE A 70 8.63 4.45 12.01
C PHE A 70 8.39 3.81 10.64
N GLY A 71 8.43 2.47 10.56
CA GLY A 71 8.13 1.74 9.32
C GLY A 71 6.73 2.04 8.78
N LEU A 72 5.71 1.98 9.63
CA LEU A 72 4.33 2.29 9.25
C LEU A 72 4.14 3.76 8.87
N SER A 73 4.83 4.69 9.51
CA SER A 73 4.78 6.11 9.15
C SER A 73 5.39 6.36 7.77
N ILE A 74 6.51 5.71 7.45
CA ILE A 74 7.09 5.77 6.10
C ILE A 74 6.14 5.12 5.08
N LEU A 75 5.54 3.97 5.40
CA LEU A 75 4.56 3.35 4.52
C LEU A 75 3.35 4.26 4.28
N GLY A 76 2.86 4.95 5.31
CA GLY A 76 1.83 5.97 5.20
C GLY A 76 2.27 7.13 4.31
N GLY A 77 3.45 7.69 4.54
CA GLY A 77 3.99 8.81 3.75
C GLY A 77 4.24 8.46 2.28
N VAL A 78 4.79 7.28 2.00
CA VAL A 78 5.00 6.78 0.63
C VAL A 78 3.66 6.52 -0.05
N THR A 79 2.68 5.97 0.66
CA THR A 79 1.34 5.75 0.10
C THR A 79 0.63 7.09 -0.14
N LEU A 80 0.81 8.07 0.73
CA LEU A 80 0.33 9.44 0.52
C LEU A 80 0.99 10.07 -0.72
N MET A 81 2.29 9.86 -0.93
CA MET A 81 2.99 10.33 -2.14
C MET A 81 2.34 9.79 -3.42
N ARG A 82 1.81 8.55 -3.40
CA ARG A 82 1.07 7.97 -4.53
C ARG A 82 -0.29 8.59 -4.76
N SER A 83 -0.91 9.21 -3.75
CA SER A 83 -2.20 9.90 -3.91
C SER A 83 -2.13 11.16 -4.79
N PHE A 84 -0.93 11.55 -5.20
CA PHE A 84 -0.68 12.65 -6.13
C PHE A 84 -0.19 12.19 -7.50
N TRP A 85 -0.35 10.89 -7.83
CA TRP A 85 0.01 10.39 -9.15
C TRP A 85 -0.90 10.96 -10.23
N THR A 86 -0.32 11.19 -11.40
CA THR A 86 -0.99 11.65 -12.61
C THR A 86 -0.86 10.61 -13.71
N THR A 87 -1.72 10.73 -14.72
CA THR A 87 -1.75 9.89 -15.94
C THR A 87 -0.47 10.01 -16.77
N ASP A 88 0.29 11.10 -16.62
CA ASP A 88 1.54 11.38 -17.37
C ASP A 88 2.82 11.02 -16.60
N ALA A 89 2.72 10.26 -15.50
CA ALA A 89 3.87 9.94 -14.66
C ALA A 89 4.92 9.05 -15.38
N ASP A 90 6.19 9.48 -15.32
CA ASP A 90 7.36 8.68 -15.73
C ASP A 90 7.49 7.41 -14.86
N PHE A 91 7.97 6.32 -15.47
CA PHE A 91 8.41 5.11 -14.78
C PHE A 91 9.21 5.40 -13.50
N PHE A 92 10.17 6.32 -13.49
CA PHE A 92 10.95 6.63 -12.29
C PHE A 92 10.10 7.27 -11.18
N ALA A 93 9.14 8.13 -11.55
CA ALA A 93 8.19 8.71 -10.60
C ALA A 93 7.28 7.64 -9.97
N LEU A 94 7.00 6.56 -10.69
CA LEU A 94 6.24 5.41 -10.20
C LEU A 94 7.12 4.42 -9.41
N ALA A 95 8.39 4.27 -9.78
CA ALA A 95 9.34 3.33 -9.17
C ALA A 95 9.89 3.84 -7.83
N LEU A 96 10.11 5.15 -7.69
CA LEU A 96 10.65 5.74 -6.47
C LEU A 96 9.80 5.41 -5.21
N PRO A 97 8.46 5.60 -5.21
CA PRO A 97 7.61 5.14 -4.10
C PRO A 97 7.77 3.65 -3.80
N GLN A 98 7.95 2.82 -4.83
CA GLN A 98 8.06 1.37 -4.68
C GLN A 98 9.36 0.95 -3.99
N ILE A 99 10.47 1.60 -4.34
CA ILE A 99 11.77 1.40 -3.68
C ILE A 99 11.71 1.87 -2.22
N LEU A 100 11.14 3.06 -1.97
CA LEU A 100 10.97 3.61 -0.62
C LEU A 100 10.09 2.72 0.26
N GLN A 101 8.99 2.18 -0.30
CA GLN A 101 8.16 1.19 0.37
C GLN A 101 8.97 -0.05 0.74
N GLY A 102 9.85 -0.51 -0.15
CA GLY A 102 10.76 -1.63 0.09
C GLY A 102 11.61 -1.42 1.34
N PHE A 103 12.19 -0.24 1.51
CA PHE A 103 12.96 0.10 2.70
C PHE A 103 12.15 0.10 3.99
N ALA A 104 10.86 0.44 3.93
CA ALA A 104 9.98 0.54 5.09
C ALA A 104 9.42 -0.82 5.57
N VAL A 105 9.24 -1.78 4.66
CA VAL A 105 8.61 -3.07 4.98
C VAL A 105 9.31 -3.86 6.09
N PRO A 106 10.66 -3.99 6.12
CA PRO A 106 11.32 -4.66 7.22
C PRO A 106 11.09 -3.98 8.58
N PHE A 107 11.04 -2.64 8.63
CA PHE A 107 10.73 -1.88 9.86
C PHE A 107 9.30 -2.14 10.35
N PHE A 108 8.37 -2.39 9.46
CA PHE A 108 7.02 -2.80 9.80
C PHE A 108 6.96 -4.25 10.30
N PHE A 109 7.52 -5.18 9.54
CA PHE A 109 7.28 -6.61 9.73
C PHE A 109 8.06 -7.21 10.91
N ILE A 110 9.35 -6.91 11.01
CA ILE A 110 10.25 -7.54 11.98
C ILE A 110 9.87 -7.17 13.42
N PRO A 111 9.73 -5.87 13.79
CA PRO A 111 9.48 -5.50 15.17
C PRO A 111 8.08 -5.89 15.63
N LEU A 112 7.05 -5.81 14.78
CA LEU A 112 5.69 -6.28 15.13
C LEU A 112 5.64 -7.78 15.39
N SER A 113 6.32 -8.57 14.54
CA SER A 113 6.41 -10.03 14.73
C SER A 113 7.13 -10.36 16.03
N ASN A 114 8.26 -9.70 16.31
CA ASN A 114 8.99 -9.88 17.55
C ASN A 114 8.16 -9.50 18.78
N MET A 115 7.45 -8.37 18.74
CA MET A 115 6.57 -7.93 19.83
C MET A 115 5.43 -8.92 20.07
N ALA A 116 4.83 -9.46 19.00
CA ALA A 116 3.75 -10.44 19.12
C ALA A 116 4.28 -11.72 19.79
N LEU A 117 5.35 -12.32 19.26
CA LEU A 117 5.87 -13.59 19.73
C LEU A 117 6.57 -13.52 21.10
N SER A 118 7.18 -12.38 21.44
CA SER A 118 7.73 -12.16 22.79
C SER A 118 6.68 -11.91 23.87
N SER A 119 5.41 -11.73 23.49
CA SER A 119 4.30 -11.52 24.43
C SER A 119 3.65 -12.82 24.92
N VAL A 120 4.07 -13.98 24.44
CA VAL A 120 3.44 -15.29 24.75
C VAL A 120 4.43 -16.22 25.44
N LEU A 121 3.93 -17.25 26.12
CA LEU A 121 4.78 -18.23 26.79
C LEU A 121 5.53 -19.09 25.74
N PRO A 122 6.74 -19.63 26.06
CA PRO A 122 7.53 -20.41 25.10
C PRO A 122 6.77 -21.57 24.44
N HIS A 123 5.87 -22.24 25.18
CA HIS A 123 5.06 -23.35 24.66
C HIS A 123 3.89 -22.89 23.77
N GLU A 124 3.54 -21.60 23.78
CA GLU A 124 2.45 -21.01 22.98
C GLU A 124 2.97 -20.38 21.68
N ILE A 125 4.29 -20.22 21.51
CA ILE A 125 4.90 -19.53 20.36
C ILE A 125 4.40 -20.09 19.02
N ALA A 126 4.31 -21.42 18.89
CA ALA A 126 3.84 -22.06 17.66
C ALA A 126 2.39 -21.68 17.32
N SER A 127 1.50 -21.75 18.32
CA SER A 127 0.08 -21.35 18.19
C SER A 127 -0.07 -19.85 17.90
N ALA A 128 0.70 -19.02 18.59
CA ALA A 128 0.72 -17.57 18.41
C ALA A 128 1.20 -17.17 17.01
N ALA A 129 2.26 -17.81 16.50
CA ALA A 129 2.75 -17.61 15.14
C ALA A 129 1.72 -18.06 14.09
N GLY A 130 1.06 -19.19 14.31
CA GLY A 130 -0.03 -19.69 13.47
C GLY A 130 -1.18 -18.68 13.38
N LEU A 131 -1.68 -18.21 14.53
CA LEU A 131 -2.75 -17.22 14.61
C LEU A 131 -2.34 -15.87 13.98
N MET A 132 -1.12 -15.41 14.25
CA MET A 132 -0.58 -14.18 13.67
C MET A 132 -0.52 -14.28 12.14
N ASN A 133 -0.03 -15.40 11.59
CA ASN A 133 0.00 -15.63 10.14
C ASN A 133 -1.41 -15.72 9.54
N PHE A 134 -2.34 -16.40 10.21
CA PHE A 134 -3.74 -16.49 9.78
C PHE A 134 -4.39 -15.11 9.69
N LEU A 135 -4.33 -14.33 10.77
CA LEU A 135 -4.90 -12.98 10.82
C LEU A 135 -4.26 -12.05 9.80
N ARG A 136 -2.95 -12.18 9.58
CA ARG A 136 -2.22 -11.42 8.57
C ARG A 136 -2.70 -11.70 7.16
N THR A 137 -2.79 -12.97 6.78
CA THR A 137 -3.25 -13.38 5.45
C THR A 137 -4.72 -13.00 5.24
N MET A 138 -5.55 -13.20 6.25
CA MET A 138 -6.96 -12.80 6.23
C MET A 138 -7.11 -11.29 6.06
N ALA A 139 -6.38 -10.49 6.83
CA ALA A 139 -6.41 -9.03 6.72
C ALA A 139 -5.91 -8.56 5.35
N GLY A 140 -4.87 -9.19 4.80
CA GLY A 140 -4.38 -8.90 3.46
C GLY A 140 -5.43 -9.15 2.37
N ALA A 141 -6.12 -10.30 2.43
CA ALA A 141 -7.19 -10.64 1.49
C ALA A 141 -8.38 -9.66 1.59
N ILE A 142 -8.82 -9.35 2.82
CA ILE A 142 -9.90 -8.38 3.08
C ILE A 142 -9.50 -7.00 2.58
N GLY A 143 -8.28 -6.54 2.89
CA GLY A 143 -7.78 -5.23 2.47
C GLY A 143 -7.68 -5.10 0.96
N ALA A 144 -7.19 -6.13 0.26
CA ALA A 144 -7.16 -6.16 -1.20
C ALA A 144 -8.57 -6.11 -1.80
N SER A 145 -9.50 -6.93 -1.31
CA SER A 145 -10.88 -6.94 -1.81
C SER A 145 -11.57 -5.60 -1.62
N ILE A 146 -11.48 -5.01 -0.42
CA ILE A 146 -12.10 -3.72 -0.11
C ILE A 146 -11.50 -2.62 -0.99
N ALA A 147 -10.16 -2.59 -1.14
CA ALA A 147 -9.50 -1.58 -1.96
C ALA A 147 -9.96 -1.66 -3.42
N VAL A 148 -9.99 -2.85 -4.02
CA VAL A 148 -10.42 -3.03 -5.41
C VAL A 148 -11.91 -2.72 -5.59
N THR A 149 -12.77 -3.12 -4.66
CA THR A 149 -14.21 -2.81 -4.73
C THR A 149 -14.47 -1.31 -4.64
N ILE A 150 -13.86 -0.62 -3.66
CA ILE A 150 -13.98 0.83 -3.54
C ILE A 150 -13.44 1.52 -4.80
N TRP A 151 -12.39 0.95 -5.43
CA TRP A 151 -11.80 1.55 -6.62
C TRP A 151 -12.75 1.53 -7.80
N ASP A 152 -13.37 0.38 -8.04
CA ASP A 152 -14.33 0.20 -9.11
C ASP A 152 -15.58 1.08 -8.92
N ASP A 153 -16.11 1.13 -7.69
CA ASP A 153 -17.29 1.94 -7.38
C ASP A 153 -17.01 3.44 -7.44
N HIS A 154 -15.89 3.90 -6.86
CA HIS A 154 -15.50 5.30 -6.91
C HIS A 154 -15.16 5.74 -8.34
N THR A 155 -14.62 4.86 -9.19
CA THR A 155 -14.35 5.17 -10.61
C THR A 155 -15.63 5.51 -11.36
N LYS A 156 -16.73 4.78 -11.11
CA LYS A 156 -18.05 5.08 -11.71
C LYS A 156 -18.57 6.44 -11.26
N VAL A 157 -18.43 6.77 -9.98
CA VAL A 157 -18.84 8.06 -9.42
C VAL A 157 -18.02 9.20 -10.02
N ALA A 158 -16.69 9.10 -9.94
CA ALA A 158 -15.76 10.08 -10.50
C ALA A 158 -16.01 10.35 -11.99
N ARG A 159 -16.22 9.28 -12.77
CA ARG A 159 -16.59 9.39 -14.18
C ARG A 159 -17.89 10.15 -14.39
N SER A 160 -18.93 9.81 -13.62
CA SER A 160 -20.25 10.47 -13.73
C SER A 160 -20.15 11.96 -13.42
N GLU A 161 -19.39 12.34 -12.39
CA GLU A 161 -19.15 13.75 -12.04
C GLU A 161 -18.36 14.48 -13.13
N MET A 162 -17.28 13.87 -13.65
CA MET A 162 -16.49 14.44 -14.73
C MET A 162 -17.33 14.70 -15.98
N VAL A 163 -18.09 13.69 -16.45
CA VAL A 163 -19.00 13.85 -17.60
C VAL A 163 -20.03 14.94 -17.36
N GLY A 164 -20.60 15.01 -16.15
CA GLY A 164 -21.58 16.04 -15.79
C GLY A 164 -21.02 17.47 -15.78
N SER A 165 -19.70 17.62 -15.58
CA SER A 165 -19.01 18.92 -15.57
C SER A 165 -18.42 19.33 -16.93
N LEU A 166 -18.35 18.42 -17.90
CA LEU A 166 -17.70 18.65 -19.18
C LEU A 166 -18.60 19.38 -20.18
N HIS A 167 -18.09 20.46 -20.77
CA HIS A 167 -18.67 21.08 -21.97
C HIS A 167 -18.35 20.24 -23.21
N THR A 168 -18.99 19.08 -23.29
CA THR A 168 -18.74 18.06 -24.34
C THR A 168 -18.96 18.64 -25.74
N ASP A 169 -19.99 19.46 -25.94
CA ASP A 169 -20.34 20.03 -27.26
C ASP A 169 -19.24 20.91 -27.85
N GLN A 170 -18.61 21.76 -27.01
CA GLN A 170 -17.54 22.64 -27.44
C GLN A 170 -16.26 21.85 -27.78
N THR A 171 -15.91 20.89 -26.92
CA THR A 171 -14.72 20.03 -27.11
C THR A 171 -14.88 19.14 -28.34
N GLN A 172 -16.06 18.56 -28.53
CA GLN A 172 -16.40 17.75 -29.71
C GLN A 172 -16.30 18.58 -30.99
N SER A 173 -16.83 19.80 -30.99
CA SER A 173 -16.77 20.69 -32.15
C SER A 173 -15.33 21.02 -32.56
N VAL A 174 -14.42 21.24 -31.59
CA VAL A 174 -12.99 21.47 -31.86
C VAL A 174 -12.34 20.22 -32.47
N LEU A 175 -12.61 19.03 -31.94
CA LEU A 175 -12.07 17.78 -32.48
C LEU A 175 -12.60 17.47 -33.89
N MET A 176 -13.87 17.79 -34.15
CA MET A 176 -14.45 17.68 -35.49
C MET A 176 -13.80 18.64 -36.49
N GLN A 177 -13.47 19.88 -36.07
CA GLN A 177 -12.70 20.82 -36.90
C GLN A 177 -11.28 20.32 -37.20
N GLN A 178 -10.72 19.46 -36.35
CA GLN A 178 -9.44 18.79 -36.58
C GLN A 178 -9.56 17.52 -37.45
N GLY A 179 -10.74 17.24 -38.00
CA GLY A 179 -10.98 16.14 -38.95
C GLY A 179 -11.47 14.83 -38.32
N MET A 180 -11.79 14.81 -37.02
CA MET A 180 -12.41 13.63 -36.40
C MET A 180 -13.90 13.54 -36.74
N SER A 181 -14.43 12.31 -36.86
CA SER A 181 -15.88 12.12 -36.91
C SER A 181 -16.52 12.47 -35.57
N ALA A 182 -17.83 12.76 -35.57
CA ALA A 182 -18.56 13.07 -34.35
C ALA A 182 -18.49 11.92 -33.33
N GLU A 183 -18.64 10.68 -33.80
CA GLU A 183 -18.51 9.48 -32.96
C GLU A 183 -17.08 9.27 -32.48
N GLY A 184 -16.09 9.52 -33.33
CA GLY A 184 -14.67 9.40 -32.98
C GLY A 184 -14.25 10.40 -31.91
N ALA A 185 -14.71 11.64 -32.01
CA ALA A 185 -14.46 12.68 -31.03
C ALA A 185 -15.07 12.33 -29.66
N LEU A 186 -16.31 11.84 -29.62
CA LEU A 186 -16.95 11.38 -28.37
C LEU A 186 -16.25 10.16 -27.76
N GLY A 187 -15.84 9.19 -28.58
CA GLY A 187 -15.07 8.04 -28.10
C GLY A 187 -13.71 8.41 -27.51
N TYR A 188 -13.04 9.40 -28.10
CA TYR A 188 -11.79 9.95 -27.58
C TYR A 188 -12.00 10.67 -26.24
N ILE A 189 -13.00 11.55 -26.15
CA ILE A 189 -13.36 12.23 -24.89
C ILE A 189 -13.69 11.20 -23.80
N SER A 190 -14.53 10.19 -24.10
CA SER A 190 -14.86 9.13 -23.14
C SER A 190 -13.60 8.44 -22.62
N SER A 191 -12.68 8.08 -23.51
CA SER A 191 -11.45 7.38 -23.14
C SER A 191 -10.55 8.23 -22.23
N LEU A 192 -10.52 9.55 -22.43
CA LEU A 192 -9.80 10.48 -21.54
C LEU A 192 -10.46 10.55 -20.16
N VAL A 193 -11.79 10.68 -20.12
CA VAL A 193 -12.53 10.69 -18.85
C VAL A 193 -12.33 9.39 -18.09
N ASP A 194 -12.34 8.25 -18.77
CA ASP A 194 -12.11 6.93 -18.16
C ASP A 194 -10.72 6.86 -17.49
N LYS A 195 -9.67 7.37 -18.17
CA LYS A 195 -8.31 7.42 -17.62
C LYS A 195 -8.18 8.31 -16.39
N GLU A 196 -8.78 9.50 -16.45
CA GLU A 196 -8.76 10.45 -15.34
C GLU A 196 -9.57 9.92 -14.14
N ALA A 197 -10.74 9.33 -14.37
CA ALA A 197 -11.58 8.76 -13.32
C ALA A 197 -10.89 7.58 -12.60
N LEU A 198 -10.22 6.70 -13.34
CA LEU A 198 -9.44 5.59 -12.78
C LEU A 198 -8.29 6.10 -11.89
N THR A 199 -7.59 7.15 -12.35
CA THR A 199 -6.46 7.75 -11.64
C THR A 199 -6.90 8.48 -10.39
N LEU A 200 -7.96 9.30 -10.49
CA LEU A 200 -8.54 9.99 -9.33
C LEU A 200 -8.99 8.98 -8.27
N SER A 201 -9.61 7.88 -8.68
CA SER A 201 -10.08 6.84 -7.76
C SER A 201 -8.95 6.05 -7.13
N ALA A 202 -7.87 5.79 -7.86
CA ALA A 202 -6.66 5.18 -7.29
C ALA A 202 -6.03 6.10 -6.24
N ASN A 203 -5.93 7.40 -6.54
CA ASN A 203 -5.43 8.42 -5.62
C ASN A 203 -6.26 8.50 -4.34
N TYR A 204 -7.59 8.48 -4.48
CA TYR A 204 -8.53 8.47 -3.35
C TYR A 204 -8.28 7.27 -2.42
N ILE A 205 -8.05 6.08 -2.97
CA ILE A 205 -7.75 4.89 -2.15
C ILE A 205 -6.38 5.00 -1.51
N PHE A 206 -5.35 5.46 -2.23
CA PHE A 206 -4.04 5.66 -1.63
C PHE A 206 -4.08 6.62 -0.44
N LEU A 207 -4.91 7.67 -0.51
CA LEU A 207 -5.15 8.55 0.63
C LEU A 207 -5.75 7.79 1.83
N ILE A 208 -6.80 6.99 1.61
CA ILE A 208 -7.42 6.17 2.67
C ILE A 208 -6.40 5.20 3.27
N LEU A 209 -5.65 4.48 2.44
CA LEU A 209 -4.65 3.52 2.88
C LEU A 209 -3.51 4.18 3.65
N ALA A 210 -3.09 5.39 3.26
CA ALA A 210 -2.12 6.19 4.00
C ALA A 210 -2.63 6.49 5.43
N LEU A 211 -3.90 6.88 5.57
CA LEU A 211 -4.51 7.09 6.89
C LEU A 211 -4.57 5.79 7.71
N VAL A 212 -4.87 4.65 7.10
CA VAL A 212 -4.85 3.35 7.79
C VAL A 212 -3.46 3.00 8.29
N PHE A 213 -2.40 3.28 7.52
CA PHE A 213 -1.03 3.09 7.98
C PHE A 213 -0.68 3.98 9.18
N LEU A 214 -1.06 5.25 9.15
CA LEU A 214 -0.83 6.18 10.26
C LEU A 214 -1.64 5.80 11.51
N PHE A 215 -2.86 5.30 11.31
CA PHE A 215 -3.68 4.76 12.37
C PHE A 215 -3.04 3.51 13.01
N ALA A 216 -2.54 2.58 12.19
CA ALA A 216 -1.81 1.41 12.66
C ALA A 216 -0.54 1.82 13.43
N ALA A 217 0.19 2.83 12.95
CA ALA A 217 1.35 3.39 13.65
C ALA A 217 0.98 3.94 15.04
N SER A 218 -0.19 4.58 15.14
CA SER A 218 -0.70 5.16 16.40
C SER A 218 -1.12 4.07 17.40
N ILE A 219 -1.81 3.01 16.93
CA ILE A 219 -2.24 1.89 17.78
C ILE A 219 -1.07 1.20 18.49
N ILE A 220 0.10 1.13 17.87
CA ILE A 220 1.29 0.48 18.45
C ILE A 220 1.67 1.09 19.80
N TRP A 221 1.41 2.37 20.02
CA TRP A 221 1.72 3.03 21.28
C TRP A 221 0.85 2.58 22.45
N LEU A 222 -0.26 1.88 22.18
CA LEU A 222 -1.06 1.21 23.20
C LEU A 222 -0.39 -0.09 23.70
N CYS A 223 0.63 -0.62 22.99
CA CYS A 223 1.38 -1.76 23.47
C CYS A 223 2.17 -1.41 24.74
N PRO A 224 2.10 -2.25 25.80
CA PRO A 224 2.96 -2.11 26.98
C PRO A 224 4.44 -2.06 26.57
N LYS A 225 5.25 -1.29 27.32
CA LYS A 225 6.69 -1.20 27.03
C LYS A 225 7.31 -2.61 27.05
N PRO A 226 8.02 -3.04 25.99
CA PRO A 226 8.76 -4.29 26.02
C PRO A 226 9.75 -4.24 27.20
N LYS A 227 9.77 -5.26 28.05
CA LYS A 227 10.84 -5.40 29.05
C LYS A 227 12.12 -5.73 28.28
N ILE A 228 13.00 -4.75 28.11
CA ILE A 228 14.31 -4.95 27.49
C ILE A 228 15.10 -5.90 28.41
N GLY A 229 15.25 -7.18 28.01
CA GLY A 229 16.15 -8.13 28.69
C GLY A 229 15.57 -9.48 29.12
N ALA A 230 14.88 -10.22 28.24
CA ALA A 230 14.55 -11.64 28.50
C ALA A 230 14.89 -12.57 27.32
N GLY A 231 16.00 -12.28 26.61
CA GLY A 231 16.43 -13.04 25.44
C GLY A 231 17.93 -13.04 25.27
N GLY A 232 18.66 -13.50 26.29
CA GLY A 232 20.12 -13.57 26.28
C GLY A 232 20.65 -14.31 27.50
N GLY A 233 20.36 -15.60 27.60
CA GLY A 233 20.85 -16.44 28.69
C GLY A 233 20.85 -17.92 28.32
N GLY A 234 21.97 -18.39 27.78
CA GLY A 234 22.47 -19.76 27.96
C GLY A 234 21.91 -20.86 27.07
N HIS A 235 22.46 -21.01 25.86
CA HIS A 235 22.79 -22.35 25.36
C HIS A 235 24.24 -22.64 25.78
N ALA A 236 24.40 -23.35 26.89
CA ALA A 236 25.59 -24.10 27.25
C ALA A 236 25.17 -25.12 28.31
N HIS A 237 24.94 -26.36 27.87
CA HIS A 237 25.31 -27.61 28.53
C HIS A 237 24.96 -28.77 27.60
#